data_AF-A0A967CE44-F1
#
_entry.id   AF-A0A967CE44-F1
#
_cell.length_a   1.000
_cell.length_b   1.000
_cell.length_c   1.000
_cell.angle_alpha   90.00
_cell.angle_beta   90.00
_cell.angle_gamma   90.00
#
_symmetry.space_group_name_H-M   'P 1'
#
loop_
_entity.id
_entity.type
_entity.pdbx_description
1 polymer ?
#
loop_
_entity_poly.entity_id
_entity_poly.type
_entity_poly.pdbx_seq_one_letter_code
_entity_poly.pdbx_strand_id
1 'polypeptide(L)'
;RSGPERFLSAFRVLLEYGRSIKDNATAEQTALYGRLIAHLMVLRRMSVSVANLLQQGIMPNTEAALIKELGNAYERLVPEAIRMHPPKTPTADYARVLNECILHAPSFTLRGGTREILRGMIARGLGLR
;
A
#
# COMPACT_ATOMS: atom_id res chain seq x y z
N ARG A 1 10.60 6.50 14.92
CA ARG A 1 9.13 6.32 14.81
C ARG A 1 8.84 4.92 14.30
N SER A 2 8.26 4.10 15.17
CA SER A 2 8.19 2.65 15.11
C SER A 2 6.79 2.21 14.65
N GLY A 3 6.70 1.29 13.67
CA GLY A 3 5.51 0.47 13.37
C GLY A 3 4.23 1.20 12.92
N PRO A 4 3.21 1.39 13.79
CA PRO A 4 1.84 1.74 13.38
C PRO A 4 1.70 3.10 12.68
N GLU A 5 2.54 4.07 13.03
CA GLU A 5 2.50 5.41 12.42
C GLU A 5 2.86 5.40 10.93
N ARG A 6 3.58 4.36 10.45
CA ARG A 6 3.92 4.22 9.03
C ARG A 6 2.76 3.64 8.22
N PHE A 7 2.04 2.65 8.75
CA PHE A 7 0.85 2.09 8.10
C PHE A 7 -0.28 3.14 7.95
N LEU A 8 -0.28 4.11 8.86
CA LEU A 8 -1.21 5.24 8.80
C LEU A 8 -0.86 6.22 7.67
N SER A 9 0.37 6.23 7.15
CA SER A 9 0.81 7.20 6.14
C SER A 9 0.16 6.96 4.78
N ALA A 10 0.33 5.79 4.16
CA ALA A 10 -0.33 5.51 2.88
C ALA A 10 -1.85 5.50 3.00
N PHE A 11 -2.39 5.03 4.13
CA PHE A 11 -3.83 5.11 4.39
C PHE A 11 -4.33 6.56 4.41
N ARG A 12 -3.61 7.47 5.06
CA ARG A 12 -3.97 8.89 5.09
C ARG A 12 -3.89 9.53 3.71
N VAL A 13 -2.88 9.19 2.90
CA VAL A 13 -2.80 9.62 1.49
C VAL A 13 -4.03 9.17 0.71
N LEU A 14 -4.46 7.91 0.87
CA LEU A 14 -5.66 7.38 0.22
C LEU A 14 -6.93 8.12 0.63
N LEU A 15 -7.08 8.42 1.92
CA LEU A 15 -8.25 9.16 2.42
C LEU A 15 -8.31 10.56 1.82
N GLU A 16 -7.22 11.33 1.91
CA GLU A 16 -7.19 12.70 1.39
C GLU A 16 -7.29 12.74 -0.13
N TYR A 17 -6.74 11.75 -0.83
CA TYR A 17 -6.90 11.62 -2.28
C TYR A 17 -8.35 11.36 -2.65
N GLY A 18 -9.02 10.40 -2.00
CA GLY A 18 -10.44 10.09 -2.22
C GLY A 18 -11.34 11.30 -1.97
N ARG A 19 -11.07 12.08 -0.92
CA ARG A 19 -11.76 13.35 -0.66
C ARG A 19 -11.52 14.37 -1.78
N SER A 20 -10.29 14.48 -2.26
CA SER A 20 -9.91 15.48 -3.27
C SER A 20 -10.45 15.19 -4.67
N ILE A 21 -10.74 13.92 -4.99
CA ILE A 21 -11.29 13.53 -6.30
C ILE A 21 -12.80 13.29 -6.28
N LYS A 22 -13.45 13.32 -5.11
CA LYS A 22 -14.85 12.87 -4.91
C LYS A 22 -15.83 13.42 -5.95
N ASP A 23 -15.76 14.72 -6.22
CA ASP A 23 -16.77 15.40 -7.04
C ASP A 23 -16.39 15.51 -8.53
N ASN A 24 -15.13 15.23 -8.89
CA ASN A 24 -14.59 15.49 -10.23
C ASN A 24 -13.51 14.48 -10.66
N ALA A 25 -13.64 13.22 -10.27
CA ALA A 25 -12.69 12.16 -10.64
C ALA A 25 -12.75 11.84 -12.14
N THR A 26 -11.59 11.68 -12.78
CA THR A 26 -11.51 11.03 -14.10
C THR A 26 -11.72 9.52 -13.96
N ALA A 27 -12.08 8.84 -15.06
CA ALA A 27 -12.22 7.38 -15.07
C ALA A 27 -10.93 6.66 -14.60
N GLU A 28 -9.76 7.20 -14.95
CA GLU A 28 -8.46 6.68 -14.53
C GLU A 28 -8.24 6.83 -13.03
N GLN A 29 -8.60 7.98 -12.45
CA GLN A 29 -8.50 8.24 -11.01
C GLN A 29 -9.44 7.34 -10.21
N THR A 30 -10.69 7.16 -10.67
CA THR A 30 -11.64 6.23 -10.07
C THR A 30 -11.12 4.80 -10.11
N ALA A 31 -10.60 4.35 -11.26
CA ALA A 31 -10.06 3.02 -11.41
C ALA A 31 -8.80 2.79 -10.54
N LEU A 32 -7.90 3.79 -10.47
CA LEU A 32 -6.75 3.76 -9.59
C LEU A 32 -7.18 3.65 -8.13
N TYR A 33 -8.06 4.54 -7.68
CA TYR A 33 -8.52 4.58 -6.30
C TYR A 33 -9.18 3.26 -5.89
N GLY A 34 -10.07 2.73 -6.74
CA GLY A 34 -10.70 1.43 -6.54
C GLY A 34 -9.70 0.28 -6.40
N ARG A 35 -8.68 0.22 -7.27
CA ARG A 35 -7.61 -0.79 -7.18
C ARG A 35 -6.82 -0.69 -5.87
N LEU A 36 -6.44 0.52 -5.46
CA LEU A 36 -5.68 0.72 -4.22
C LEU A 36 -6.52 0.30 -3.00
N ILE A 37 -7.79 0.71 -2.93
CA ILE A 37 -8.70 0.29 -1.86
C ILE A 37 -8.88 -1.24 -1.85
N ALA A 38 -9.05 -1.87 -3.00
CA ALA A 38 -9.17 -3.33 -3.09
C ALA A 38 -7.92 -4.04 -2.54
N HIS A 39 -6.72 -3.58 -2.90
CA HIS A 39 -5.46 -4.11 -2.38
C HIS A 39 -5.35 -3.93 -0.87
N LEU A 40 -5.70 -2.75 -0.34
CA LEU A 40 -5.73 -2.50 1.09
C LEU A 40 -6.67 -3.46 1.83
N MET A 41 -7.86 -3.71 1.29
CA MET A 41 -8.82 -4.65 1.88
C MET A 41 -8.31 -6.08 1.91
N VAL A 42 -7.64 -6.52 0.85
CA VAL A 42 -7.00 -7.85 0.79
C VAL A 42 -5.87 -7.95 1.82
N LEU A 43 -4.98 -6.94 1.90
CA LEU A 43 -3.91 -6.89 2.91
C LEU A 43 -4.48 -6.93 4.32
N ARG A 44 -5.52 -6.15 4.60
CA ARG A 44 -6.19 -6.15 5.92
C ARG A 44 -6.75 -7.53 6.25
N ARG A 45 -7.41 -8.21 5.32
CA ARG A 45 -7.94 -9.56 5.52
C ARG A 45 -6.84 -10.57 5.81
N MET A 46 -5.74 -10.54 5.07
CA MET A 46 -4.60 -11.42 5.32
C MET A 46 -3.99 -11.17 6.71
N SER A 47 -3.81 -9.91 7.10
CA SER A 47 -3.30 -9.55 8.44
C SER A 47 -4.20 -10.08 9.56
N VAL A 48 -5.53 -9.95 9.42
CA VAL A 48 -6.50 -10.51 10.38
C VAL A 48 -6.41 -12.03 10.42
N SER A 49 -6.27 -12.69 9.26
CA SER A 49 -6.12 -14.15 9.19
C SER A 49 -4.89 -14.64 9.95
N VAL A 50 -3.74 -13.98 9.78
CA VAL A 50 -2.51 -14.31 10.53
C VAL A 50 -2.67 -14.07 12.03
N ALA A 51 -3.33 -12.98 12.42
CA ALA A 51 -3.62 -12.72 13.83
C ALA A 51 -4.51 -13.82 14.43
N ASN A 52 -5.52 -14.30 13.70
CA ASN A 52 -6.39 -15.40 14.14
C ASN A 52 -5.61 -16.71 14.29
N LEU A 53 -4.72 -17.04 13.35
CA LEU A 53 -3.85 -18.23 13.45
C LEU A 53 -2.96 -18.17 14.70
N LEU A 54 -2.35 -17.01 14.98
CA LEU A 54 -1.56 -16.80 16.20
C LEU A 54 -2.40 -16.98 17.47
N GLN A 55 -3.64 -16.48 17.49
CA GLN A 55 -4.56 -16.69 18.61
C GLN A 55 -4.93 -18.17 18.82
N GLN A 56 -4.94 -18.96 17.76
CA GLN A 56 -5.15 -20.42 17.80
C GLN A 56 -3.88 -21.20 18.20
N GLY A 57 -2.77 -20.52 18.51
CA GLY A 57 -1.49 -21.16 18.85
C GLY A 57 -0.72 -21.69 17.63
N ILE A 58 -1.19 -21.39 16.41
CA ILE A 58 -0.47 -21.70 15.17
C ILE A 58 0.61 -20.65 14.97
N MET A 59 1.77 -21.05 14.45
CA MET A 59 2.90 -20.17 14.15
C MET A 59 3.02 -19.92 12.63
N PRO A 60 2.23 -18.99 12.04
CA PRO A 60 2.22 -18.68 10.61
C PRO A 60 3.40 -17.77 10.20
N ASN A 61 4.63 -18.24 10.41
CA ASN A 61 5.84 -17.44 10.22
C ASN A 61 6.01 -16.98 8.76
N THR A 62 5.69 -17.85 7.80
CA THR A 62 5.83 -17.57 6.36
C THR A 62 4.79 -16.57 5.90
N GLU A 63 3.53 -16.75 6.28
CA GLU A 63 2.42 -15.87 5.94
C GLU A 63 2.64 -14.48 6.55
N ALA A 64 3.08 -14.40 7.81
CA ALA A 64 3.41 -13.14 8.46
C ALA A 64 4.53 -12.38 7.74
N ALA A 65 5.59 -13.10 7.31
CA ALA A 65 6.67 -12.50 6.54
C ALA A 65 6.20 -11.98 5.17
N LEU A 66 5.37 -12.76 4.46
CA LEU A 66 4.81 -12.37 3.17
C LEU A 66 3.92 -11.11 3.28
N ILE A 67 3.02 -11.07 4.26
CA ILE A 67 2.11 -9.92 4.47
C ILE A 67 2.92 -8.67 4.81
N LYS A 68 3.98 -8.79 5.61
CA LYS A 68 4.86 -7.67 5.94
C LYS A 68 5.53 -7.10 4.69
N GLU A 69 6.07 -7.95 3.82
CA GLU A 69 6.69 -7.52 2.58
C GLU A 69 5.68 -6.88 1.61
N LEU A 70 4.48 -7.46 1.48
CA LEU A 70 3.40 -6.88 0.68
C LEU A 70 2.94 -5.53 1.23
N GLY A 71 2.83 -5.39 2.55
CA GLY A 71 2.50 -4.13 3.22
C GLY A 71 3.54 -3.05 2.95
N ASN A 72 4.83 -3.39 3.07
CA ASN A 72 5.94 -2.47 2.76
C ASN A 72 5.91 -2.03 1.28
N ALA A 73 5.63 -2.96 0.36
CA ALA A 73 5.52 -2.63 -1.05
C ALA A 73 4.31 -1.72 -1.35
N TYR A 74 3.18 -1.98 -0.69
CA TYR A 74 1.96 -1.18 -0.81
C TYR A 74 2.16 0.26 -0.31
N GLU A 75 2.78 0.43 0.86
CA GLU A 75 3.11 1.75 1.44
C GLU A 75 3.93 2.62 0.48
N ARG A 76 4.85 2.01 -0.27
CA ARG A 76 5.64 2.72 -1.29
C ARG A 76 4.83 3.01 -2.56
N LEU A 77 3.99 2.07 -2.98
CA LEU A 77 3.25 2.17 -4.23
C LEU A 77 2.18 3.26 -4.19
N VAL A 78 1.47 3.42 -3.07
CA VAL A 78 0.36 4.36 -2.93
C VAL A 78 0.74 5.82 -3.25
N PRO A 79 1.73 6.46 -2.60
CA PRO A 79 2.08 7.84 -2.88
C PRO A 79 2.62 8.03 -4.31
N GLU A 80 3.37 7.04 -4.81
CA GLU A 80 3.92 7.04 -6.17
C GLU A 80 2.83 6.94 -7.24
N ALA A 81 1.80 6.12 -7.03
CA ALA A 81 0.70 5.99 -7.98
C ALA A 81 -0.21 7.23 -7.96
N ILE A 82 -0.47 7.78 -6.77
CA ILE A 82 -1.33 8.94 -6.56
C ILE A 82 -0.70 10.23 -7.09
N ARG A 83 0.61 10.44 -6.92
CA ARG A 83 1.29 11.64 -7.46
C ARG A 83 1.25 11.72 -8.99
N MET A 84 1.13 10.58 -9.67
CA MET A 84 1.02 10.51 -11.13
C MET A 84 -0.39 10.84 -11.64
N HIS A 85 -1.40 10.87 -10.76
CA HIS A 85 -2.79 11.16 -11.10
C HIS A 85 -3.39 12.20 -10.13
N PRO A 86 -2.80 13.40 -10.03
CA PRO A 86 -3.19 14.38 -9.02
C PRO A 86 -4.65 14.84 -9.20
N PRO A 87 -5.36 15.19 -8.13
CA PRO A 87 -6.69 15.77 -8.22
C PRO A 87 -6.66 17.09 -8.99
N LYS A 88 -7.76 17.43 -9.67
CA LYS A 88 -7.88 18.69 -10.43
C LYS A 88 -7.72 19.92 -9.54
N THR A 89 -8.23 19.85 -8.31
CA THR A 89 -8.11 20.89 -7.29
C THR A 89 -7.57 20.25 -6.00
N PRO A 90 -6.24 20.18 -5.82
CA PRO A 90 -5.64 19.59 -4.63
C PRO A 90 -5.93 20.44 -3.39
N THR A 91 -6.36 19.81 -2.30
CA THR A 91 -6.47 20.47 -1.01
C THR A 91 -5.09 20.63 -0.36
N ALA A 92 -4.95 21.59 0.55
CA ALA A 92 -3.73 21.78 1.33
C ALA A 92 -3.38 20.52 2.14
N ASP A 93 -4.39 19.83 2.69
CA ASP A 93 -4.20 18.59 3.44
C ASP A 93 -3.72 17.44 2.56
N TYR A 94 -4.27 17.27 1.35
CA TYR A 94 -3.77 16.30 0.39
C TYR A 94 -2.30 16.55 0.07
N ALA A 95 -1.95 17.79 -0.28
CA ALA A 95 -0.58 18.15 -0.64
C ALA A 95 0.39 17.90 0.53
N ARG A 96 0.00 18.29 1.76
CA ARG A 96 0.81 18.09 2.97
C ARG A 96 1.03 16.61 3.25
N VAL A 97 -0.04 15.80 3.28
CA VAL A 97 0.05 14.37 3.60
C VAL A 97 0.83 13.60 2.53
N LEU A 98 0.62 13.93 1.24
CA LEU A 98 1.39 13.32 0.16
C LEU A 98 2.88 13.66 0.27
N ASN A 99 3.22 14.93 0.52
CA ASN A 99 4.61 15.36 0.68
C ASN A 99 5.26 14.73 1.92
N GLU A 100 4.57 14.67 3.06
CA GLU A 100 5.03 13.96 4.26
C GLU A 100 5.33 12.48 3.91
N CYS A 101 4.40 11.81 3.21
CA CYS A 101 4.56 10.41 2.82
C CYS A 101 5.76 10.19 1.86
N ILE A 102 5.94 11.07 0.87
CA ILE A 102 7.06 11.01 -0.08
C ILE A 102 8.39 11.35 0.59
N LEU A 103 8.45 12.36 1.46
CA LEU A 103 9.68 12.75 2.17
C LEU A 103 10.14 11.68 3.17
N HIS A 104 9.21 10.86 3.66
CA HIS A 104 9.51 9.69 4.47
C HIS A 104 9.72 8.41 3.66
N ALA A 105 9.48 8.44 2.34
CA ALA A 105 9.74 7.34 1.41
C ALA A 105 11.23 6.93 1.27
N PRO A 106 12.26 7.79 1.44
CA PRO A 106 13.68 7.41 1.31
C PRO A 106 14.15 6.41 2.36
N SER A 107 13.38 6.17 3.43
CA SER A 107 13.66 5.09 4.38
C SER A 107 13.36 3.69 3.83
N PHE A 108 12.81 3.59 2.61
CA PHE A 108 12.35 2.32 2.02
C PHE A 108 13.12 1.87 0.76
N THR A 109 14.18 2.57 0.37
CA THR A 109 14.94 2.27 -0.86
C THR A 109 16.46 2.43 -0.67
N LEU A 110 17.15 1.30 -0.42
CA LEU A 110 18.56 1.17 -0.83
C LEU A 110 18.85 -0.07 -1.69
N ARG A 111 17.84 -0.89 -2.04
CA ARG A 111 18.01 -1.92 -3.08
C ARG A 111 16.75 -2.04 -3.94
N GLY A 112 16.90 -1.70 -5.22
CA GLY A 112 15.88 -1.86 -6.26
C GLY A 112 15.59 -3.33 -6.58
N GLY A 113 14.97 -4.07 -5.65
CA GLY A 113 14.59 -5.47 -5.86
C GLY A 113 13.08 -5.71 -6.00
N THR A 114 12.23 -4.69 -5.86
CA THR A 114 10.79 -4.91 -5.63
C THR A 114 10.02 -5.38 -6.87
N ARG A 115 10.49 -5.08 -8.10
CA ARG A 115 9.78 -5.52 -9.33
C ARG A 115 10.13 -6.96 -9.72
N GLU A 116 11.39 -7.36 -9.60
CA GLU A 116 11.86 -8.72 -9.87
C GLU A 116 11.37 -9.71 -8.80
N ILE A 117 11.29 -9.29 -7.53
CA ILE A 117 10.83 -10.14 -6.43
C ILE A 117 9.33 -10.43 -6.52
N LEU A 118 8.48 -9.46 -6.91
CA LEU A 118 7.04 -9.68 -7.08
C LEU A 118 6.75 -10.65 -8.24
N ARG A 119 7.45 -10.49 -9.38
CA ARG A 119 7.36 -11.44 -10.51
C ARG A 119 7.89 -12.82 -10.13
N GLY A 120 9.02 -12.89 -9.41
CA GLY A 120 9.60 -14.15 -8.94
C GLY A 120 8.73 -14.89 -7.91
N MET A 121 7.98 -14.17 -7.06
CA MET A 121 7.04 -14.77 -6.10
C MET A 121 5.78 -15.31 -6.78
N ILE A 122 5.22 -14.58 -7.76
CA ILE A 122 4.07 -15.05 -8.55
C ILE A 122 4.44 -16.30 -9.35
N ALA A 123 5.63 -16.34 -9.97
CA ALA A 123 6.10 -17.51 -10.71
C ALA A 123 6.29 -18.76 -9.81
N ARG A 124 6.87 -18.58 -8.61
CA ARG A 124 7.04 -19.69 -7.63
C ARG A 124 5.72 -20.18 -7.05
N GLY A 125 4.77 -19.28 -6.81
CA GLY A 125 3.43 -19.63 -6.28
C GLY A 125 2.54 -20.35 -7.28
N LEU A 126 2.81 -20.23 -8.58
CA LEU A 126 2.05 -20.89 -9.66
C LEU A 126 2.66 -22.22 -10.11
N GLY A 127 3.79 -22.65 -9.52
CA GLY A 127 4.47 -23.89 -9.92
C GLY A 127 5.04 -23.88 -11.34
N LEU A 128 5.14 -22.71 -11.96
CA LEU A 128 5.60 -22.56 -13.34
C LEU A 128 7.13 -22.46 -13.36
N ARG A 129 7.76 -23.51 -13.86
CA ARG A 129 9.14 -23.50 -14.38
C ARG A 129 9.09 -23.32 -15.89
#